data_AF-A0A919Q3F4-F1
#
_entry.id   AF-A0A919Q3F4-F1
#
_cell.length_a   1.000
_cell.length_b   1.000
_cell.length_c   1.000
_cell.angle_alpha   90.00
_cell.angle_beta   90.00
_cell.angle_gamma   90.00
#
_symmetry.space_group_name_H-M   'P 1'
#
loop_
_entity.id
_entity.type
_entity.pdbx_description
1 polymer ?
#
loop_
_entity_poly.entity_id
_entity_poly.type
_entity_poly.pdbx_seq_one_letter_code
_entity_poly.pdbx_strand_id
1 'polypeptide(L)'
;MLVAYGDWSGADVTLHVEQAAWEGLGDGRGRVQCRKVSVVARGRGAAARPRRTTMWLPAPSGLYAHLRAPQLRPDAERQRHLASVPTPQSPDWAVTDPFDRDQTDIETRPAVAT
;
A
#
# COMPACT_ATOMS: atom_id res chain seq x y z
N MET A 1 5.99 21.42 18.08
CA MET A 1 5.33 20.17 18.54
C MET A 1 6.21 19.01 18.12
N LEU A 2 6.62 18.18 19.06
CA LEU A 2 7.42 16.98 18.78
C LEU A 2 6.47 15.78 18.67
N VAL A 3 6.71 14.91 17.69
CA VAL A 3 5.97 13.66 17.53
C VAL A 3 7.00 12.54 17.47
N ALA A 4 6.98 11.67 18.48
CA ALA A 4 7.81 10.47 18.53
C ALA A 4 7.06 9.30 17.86
N TYR A 5 7.80 8.43 17.20
CA TYR A 5 7.27 7.17 16.67
C TYR A 5 7.68 6.02 17.59
N GLY A 6 6.71 5.18 17.96
CA GLY A 6 6.90 4.11 18.94
C GLY A 6 6.45 4.49 20.35
N ASP A 7 6.55 3.53 21.28
CA ASP A 7 6.10 3.72 22.64
C ASP A 7 7.03 4.65 23.41
N TRP A 8 6.49 5.77 23.89
CA TRP A 8 7.21 6.72 24.73
C TRP A 8 6.44 7.01 26.01
N SER A 9 6.96 6.53 27.14
CA SER A 9 6.36 6.69 28.47
C SER A 9 6.24 8.15 28.91
N GLY A 10 7.06 9.04 28.34
CA GLY A 10 7.04 10.47 28.62
C GLY A 10 5.94 11.24 27.90
N ALA A 11 5.29 10.67 26.88
CA ALA A 11 4.32 11.38 26.06
C ALA A 11 3.06 11.76 26.84
N ASP A 12 2.62 13.03 26.72
CA ASP A 12 1.35 13.47 27.30
C ASP A 12 0.14 12.92 26.56
N VAL A 13 0.29 12.65 25.27
CA VAL A 13 -0.72 12.03 24.40
C VAL A 13 -0.05 11.00 23.50
N THR A 14 -0.63 9.81 23.42
CA THR A 14 -0.28 8.77 22.46
C THR A 14 -1.43 8.55 21.48
N LEU A 15 -1.08 8.33 20.21
CA LEU A 15 -2.02 8.03 19.14
C LEU A 15 -1.79 6.60 18.67
N HIS A 16 -2.82 5.77 18.72
CA HIS A 16 -2.74 4.39 18.27
C HIS A 16 -3.73 4.15 17.13
N VAL A 17 -3.28 3.51 16.05
CA VAL A 17 -4.13 3.13 14.93
C VAL A 17 -4.79 1.80 15.25
N GLU A 18 -6.10 1.78 15.41
CA GLU A 18 -6.87 0.55 15.66
C GLU A 18 -7.23 -0.17 14.34
N GLN A 19 -7.47 0.60 13.26
CA GLN A 19 -7.82 0.06 11.95
C GLN A 19 -7.23 0.94 10.83
N ALA A 20 -6.85 0.32 9.72
CA ALA A 20 -6.39 1.02 8.52
C ALA A 20 -6.83 0.27 7.25
N ALA A 21 -7.30 1.02 6.26
CA ALA A 21 -7.63 0.51 4.92
C ALA A 21 -7.07 1.44 3.86
N TRP A 22 -6.37 0.89 2.86
CA TRP A 22 -5.78 1.64 1.75
C TRP A 22 -6.74 1.71 0.56
N GLU A 23 -6.75 2.85 -0.13
CA GLU A 23 -7.48 3.05 -1.38
C GLU A 23 -6.56 3.50 -2.53
N GLY A 24 -7.04 3.31 -3.76
CA GLY A 24 -6.33 3.70 -4.99
C GLY A 24 -5.64 2.56 -5.75
N LEU A 25 -5.65 1.34 -5.22
CA LEU A 25 -5.02 0.17 -5.84
C LEU A 25 -5.79 -0.41 -7.03
N GLY A 26 -7.10 -0.17 -7.15
CA GLY A 26 -7.95 -0.81 -8.18
C GLY A 26 -7.78 -2.33 -8.16
N ASP A 27 -7.72 -2.96 -9.34
CA ASP A 27 -7.45 -4.41 -9.51
C ASP A 27 -5.96 -4.78 -9.31
N GLY A 28 -5.24 -4.07 -8.44
CA GLY A 28 -3.84 -4.36 -8.09
C GLY A 28 -2.78 -3.72 -9.00
N ARG A 29 -3.17 -2.86 -9.94
CA ARG A 29 -2.22 -2.09 -10.80
C ARG A 29 -2.24 -0.58 -10.55
N GLY A 30 -3.03 -0.12 -9.58
CA GLY A 30 -3.13 1.28 -9.18
C GLY A 30 -2.03 1.73 -8.22
N ARG A 31 -2.01 3.02 -7.90
CA ARG A 31 -1.13 3.60 -6.87
C ARG A 31 -1.95 3.83 -5.60
N VAL A 32 -1.39 3.50 -4.45
CA VAL A 32 -1.98 3.85 -3.15
C VAL A 32 -2.10 5.37 -3.05
N GLN A 33 -3.32 5.86 -2.93
CA GLN A 33 -3.62 7.30 -2.93
C GLN A 33 -3.88 7.81 -1.52
N CYS A 34 -4.64 7.06 -0.73
CA CYS A 34 -4.99 7.43 0.63
C CYS A 34 -5.29 6.19 1.47
N ARG A 35 -5.40 6.39 2.78
CA ARG A 35 -5.91 5.40 3.73
C ARG A 35 -6.94 6.00 4.66
N LYS A 36 -7.99 5.23 4.93
CA LYS A 36 -8.89 5.49 6.05
C LYS A 36 -8.29 4.87 7.30
N VAL A 37 -8.08 5.66 8.34
CA VAL A 37 -7.53 5.19 9.61
C VAL A 37 -8.47 5.53 10.75
N SER A 38 -8.66 4.57 11.66
CA SER A 38 -9.30 4.78 12.95
C SER A 38 -8.21 4.90 14.00
N VAL A 39 -8.15 6.04 14.67
CA VAL A 39 -7.13 6.37 15.68
C VAL A 39 -7.80 6.57 17.03
N VAL A 40 -7.18 6.00 18.06
CA VAL A 40 -7.49 6.28 19.46
C VAL A 40 -6.38 7.13 20.08
N ALA A 41 -6.77 8.27 20.64
CA ALA A 41 -5.93 9.12 21.44
C ALA A 41 -6.10 8.77 22.92
N ARG A 42 -4.99 8.58 23.63
CA ARG A 42 -4.93 8.40 25.10
C ARG A 42 -3.88 9.35 25.67
N GLY A 43 -3.97 9.69 26.94
CA GLY A 43 -2.99 10.59 27.54
C GLY A 43 -3.22 10.83 29.02
N ARG A 44 -2.60 11.88 29.55
CA ARG A 44 -2.74 12.32 30.95
C ARG A 44 -3.64 13.56 31.06
N GLY A 45 -4.14 13.84 32.25
CA GLY A 45 -4.95 15.04 32.53
C GLY A 45 -6.19 15.13 31.64
N ALA A 46 -6.33 16.22 30.87
CA ALA A 46 -7.45 16.42 29.96
C ALA A 46 -7.56 15.35 28.84
N ALA A 47 -6.48 14.62 28.56
CA ALA A 47 -6.46 13.51 27.61
C ALA A 47 -6.64 12.12 28.27
N ALA A 48 -6.91 12.06 29.58
CA ALA A 48 -7.10 10.80 30.32
C ALA A 48 -8.29 9.99 29.80
N ARG A 49 -9.33 10.66 29.29
CA ARG A 49 -10.45 9.99 28.62
C ARG A 49 -10.06 9.64 27.18
N PRO A 50 -10.03 8.35 26.79
CA PRO A 50 -9.73 7.97 25.42
C PRO A 50 -10.71 8.60 24.43
N ARG A 51 -10.19 9.09 23.31
CA ARG A 51 -10.97 9.65 22.20
C ARG A 51 -10.68 8.88 20.93
N ARG A 52 -11.73 8.49 20.21
CA ARG A 52 -11.63 7.81 18.92
C ARG A 52 -12.05 8.74 17.80
N THR A 53 -11.34 8.68 16.69
CA THR A 53 -11.73 9.36 15.46
C THR A 53 -11.31 8.56 14.25
N THR A 54 -12.05 8.69 13.17
CA THR A 54 -11.69 8.16 11.86
C THR A 54 -11.35 9.30 10.94
N MET A 55 -10.23 9.19 10.23
CA MET A 55 -9.77 10.21 9.28
C MET A 55 -9.12 9.58 8.05
N TRP A 56 -9.09 10.36 6.98
CA TRP A 56 -8.30 10.03 5.79
C TRP A 56 -6.88 10.55 5.94
N LEU A 57 -5.90 9.73 5.57
CA LEU A 57 -4.49 10.12 5.46
C LEU A 57 -3.97 9.87 4.03
N PRO A 58 -3.23 10.83 3.44
CA PRO A 58 -3.10 12.18 3.95
C PRO A 58 -4.46 12.88 3.96
N ALA A 59 -4.64 13.82 4.90
CA ALA A 59 -5.88 14.57 4.95
C ALA A 59 -6.06 15.34 3.63
N PRO A 60 -7.28 15.41 3.08
CA PRO A 60 -7.56 16.18 1.87
C PRO A 60 -7.55 17.69 2.20
N SER A 61 -6.41 18.22 2.60
CA SER A 61 -6.20 19.63 2.94
C SER A 61 -4.91 20.16 2.31
N GLY A 62 -4.93 21.45 1.97
CA GLY A 62 -3.80 22.30 1.58
C GLY A 62 -2.63 21.61 0.87
N LEU A 63 -1.71 21.03 1.65
CA LEU A 63 -0.45 20.43 1.19
C LEU A 63 -0.62 19.11 0.40
N TYR A 64 -1.71 18.37 0.64
CA TYR A 64 -1.98 17.08 -0.02
C TYR A 64 -3.28 17.10 -0.81
N ALA A 65 -3.86 18.27 -1.07
CA ALA A 65 -5.07 18.41 -1.89
C ALA A 65 -4.90 17.81 -3.31
N HIS A 66 -3.65 17.72 -3.80
CA HIS A 66 -3.31 17.09 -5.08
C HIS A 66 -3.34 15.55 -5.05
N LEU A 67 -3.24 14.92 -3.88
CA LEU A 67 -3.55 13.49 -3.66
C LEU A 67 -5.07 13.26 -3.59
N ARG A 68 -5.82 14.04 -4.38
CA ARG A 68 -7.27 14.14 -4.46
C ARG A 68 -7.89 12.78 -4.17
N ALA A 69 -8.80 12.74 -3.18
CA ALA A 69 -9.68 11.58 -2.94
C ALA A 69 -10.16 11.04 -4.30
N PRO A 70 -10.12 9.71 -4.50
CA PRO A 70 -10.31 9.11 -5.80
C PRO A 70 -11.53 9.73 -6.44
N GLN A 71 -11.33 10.29 -7.63
CA GLN A 71 -12.44 10.57 -8.51
C GLN A 71 -13.19 9.24 -8.61
N LEU A 72 -14.38 9.15 -8.01
CA LEU A 72 -15.40 8.18 -8.40
C LEU A 72 -15.75 8.51 -9.87
N ARG A 73 -14.83 8.25 -10.80
CA ARG A 73 -15.16 8.13 -12.21
C ARG A 73 -15.87 6.78 -12.33
N PRO A 74 -17.11 6.72 -12.83
CA PRO A 74 -17.71 5.43 -13.12
C PRO A 74 -16.80 4.70 -14.10
N ASP A 75 -16.40 3.47 -13.75
CA ASP A 75 -15.44 2.63 -14.49
C ASP A 75 -15.74 2.51 -15.99
N ALA A 76 -17.01 2.75 -16.36
CA ALA A 76 -17.53 2.74 -17.73
C ALA A 76 -16.77 3.64 -18.72
N GLU A 77 -16.31 4.84 -18.34
CA GLU A 77 -15.59 5.74 -19.27
C GLU A 77 -14.16 5.28 -19.54
N ARG A 78 -13.50 4.70 -18.53
CA ARG A 78 -12.13 4.18 -18.66
C ARG A 78 -12.11 2.92 -19.52
N GLN A 79 -13.14 2.08 -19.41
CA GLN A 79 -13.29 0.86 -20.22
C GLN A 79 -13.44 1.16 -21.72
N ARG A 80 -14.20 2.22 -22.08
CA ARG A 80 -14.37 2.63 -23.49
C ARG A 80 -13.04 3.05 -24.14
N HIS A 81 -12.18 3.74 -23.40
CA HIS A 81 -10.89 4.21 -23.92
C HIS A 81 -9.86 3.08 -24.09
N LEU A 82 -9.89 2.07 -23.21
CA LEU A 82 -9.04 0.87 -23.34
C LEU A 82 -9.50 -0.05 -24.49
N ALA A 83 -10.81 -0.14 -24.72
CA ALA A 83 -11.36 -0.90 -25.84
C ALA A 83 -11.03 -0.28 -27.22
N SER A 84 -10.66 1.00 -27.27
CA SER A 84 -10.22 1.69 -28.50
C SER A 84 -8.72 1.59 -28.79
N VAL A 85 -7.92 0.96 -27.92
CA VAL A 85 -6.49 0.73 -28.20
C VAL A 85 -6.37 -0.39 -29.24
N PRO A 86 -5.83 -0.14 -30.45
CA PRO A 86 -5.66 -1.19 -31.44
C PRO A 86 -4.67 -2.24 -30.93
N THR A 87 -5.04 -3.51 -31.04
CA THR A 87 -4.19 -4.65 -30.65
C THR A 87 -2.86 -4.59 -31.42
N PRO A 88 -1.71 -4.55 -30.74
CA PRO A 88 -0.42 -4.62 -31.43
C PRO A 88 -0.32 -5.96 -32.16
N GLN A 89 0.06 -5.93 -33.43
CA GLN A 89 0.30 -7.16 -34.18
C GLN A 89 1.53 -7.84 -33.59
N SER A 90 1.38 -9.12 -33.22
CA SER A 90 2.43 -9.88 -32.52
C SER A 90 3.72 -9.85 -33.35
N PRO A 91 4.86 -9.42 -32.79
CA PRO A 91 6.10 -9.39 -33.54
C PRO A 91 6.72 -10.79 -33.64
N ASP A 92 7.47 -11.02 -34.70
CA ASP A 92 7.94 -12.34 -35.18
C ASP A 92 8.89 -13.10 -34.22
N TRP A 93 9.25 -12.55 -33.07
CA TRP A 93 10.18 -13.17 -32.11
C TRP A 93 9.54 -14.19 -31.17
N ALA A 94 8.23 -14.45 -31.29
CA ALA A 94 7.49 -15.35 -30.40
C ALA A 94 7.73 -16.86 -30.62
N VAL A 95 8.78 -17.29 -31.34
CA VAL A 95 9.08 -18.71 -31.56
C VAL A 95 10.52 -19.04 -31.14
N THR A 96 10.64 -19.61 -29.94
CA THR A 96 11.62 -20.58 -29.37
C THR A 96 12.11 -20.16 -27.97
N ASP A 97 11.63 -20.86 -26.92
CA ASP A 97 12.12 -20.70 -25.55
C ASP A 97 13.19 -21.78 -25.26
N PRO A 98 14.46 -21.44 -24.96
CA PRO A 98 15.56 -22.40 -24.84
C PRO A 98 15.84 -22.91 -23.42
N PHE A 99 15.01 -22.60 -22.42
CA PHE A 99 15.39 -22.70 -21.00
C PHE A 99 15.09 -24.01 -20.24
N ASP A 100 14.87 -25.15 -20.93
CA ASP A 100 14.52 -26.44 -20.28
C ASP A 100 15.68 -27.47 -20.22
N ARG A 101 16.90 -27.07 -19.81
CA ARG A 101 18.01 -28.00 -19.51
C ARG A 101 18.98 -27.43 -18.46
N ASP A 102 18.70 -27.65 -17.17
CA ASP A 102 19.72 -27.98 -16.15
C ASP A 102 19.12 -27.93 -14.73
N GLN A 103 18.37 -28.98 -14.38
CA GLN A 103 17.87 -29.17 -13.00
C GLN A 103 18.33 -30.52 -12.44
N THR A 104 19.63 -30.77 -12.41
CA THR A 104 20.23 -31.86 -11.63
C THR A 104 21.71 -31.56 -11.38
N ASP A 105 22.06 -30.79 -10.34
CA ASP A 105 23.31 -31.02 -9.57
C ASP A 105 23.49 -30.11 -8.33
N ILE A 106 22.61 -30.19 -7.32
CA ILE A 106 22.92 -29.59 -6.01
C ILE A 106 22.48 -30.53 -4.87
N GLU A 107 23.04 -31.74 -4.83
CA GLU A 107 22.98 -32.56 -3.62
C GLU A 107 24.33 -33.25 -3.39
N THR A 108 25.04 -32.82 -2.33
CA THR A 108 25.90 -33.60 -1.40
C THR A 108 27.13 -32.80 -0.95
N ARG A 109 27.14 -32.30 0.30
CA ARG A 109 28.37 -32.03 1.07
C ARG A 109 28.52 -33.16 2.09
N PRO A 110 29.65 -33.90 2.14
CA PRO A 110 29.90 -34.80 3.25
C PRO A 110 30.36 -34.03 4.48
N ALA A 111 29.92 -34.50 5.65
CA ALA A 111 30.32 -34.01 6.97
C ALA A 111 31.77 -34.44 7.30
N VAL A 112 32.48 -33.54 7.99
CA VAL A 112 33.80 -33.77 8.60
C VAL A 112 33.71 -34.80 9.72
N ALA A 113 34.68 -35.70 9.80
CA ALA A 113 35.04 -36.43 11.03
C ALA A 113 36.57 -36.60 11.11
N THR A 114 37.08 -36.51 12.34
CA THR A 114 38.46 -36.63 12.85
C THR A 114 39.30 -37.75 12.23
#